data_AF-A0A1F2RM07-F1
#
_entry.id   AF-A0A1F2RM07-F1
#
_cell.length_a   1.000
_cell.length_b   1.000
_cell.length_c   1.000
_cell.angle_alpha   90.00
_cell.angle_beta   90.00
_cell.angle_gamma   90.00
#
_symmetry.space_group_name_H-M   'P 1'
#
loop_
_entity.id
_entity.type
_entity.pdbx_description
1 polymer ?
#
loop_
_entity_poly.entity_id
_entity_poly.type
_entity_poly.pdbx_seq_one_letter_code
_entity_poly.pdbx_strand_id
1 'polypeptide(L)'
;MYNYFMRTTIELKPEHRARLLELAARRGEKGFSSVIAEAVDAYLATTPEGDRVRKRALSLRGKLRPQEAERLRHAVARIREFWR
;
A
#
# COMPACT_ATOMS: atom_id res chain seq x y z
N MET A 1 26.02 10.83 -8.43
CA MET A 1 24.96 10.95 -7.41
C MET A 1 23.63 11.05 -8.15
N TYR A 2 22.91 9.95 -8.33
CA TYR A 2 21.63 9.97 -9.04
C TYR A 2 20.60 10.69 -8.18
N ASN A 3 19.94 11.69 -8.76
CA ASN A 3 18.91 12.46 -8.08
C ASN A 3 17.67 11.55 -7.91
N TYR A 4 17.31 11.21 -6.66
CA TYR A 4 16.20 10.32 -6.32
C TYR A 4 14.82 10.96 -6.55
N PHE A 5 14.78 12.27 -6.85
CA PHE A 5 13.54 13.01 -7.02
C PHE A 5 13.36 13.50 -8.47
N MET A 6 12.16 13.32 -9.01
CA MET A 6 11.74 13.84 -10.30
C MET A 6 10.78 15.02 -10.08
N ARG A 7 11.07 16.17 -10.69
CA ARG A 7 10.16 17.33 -10.65
C ARG A 7 9.02 17.09 -11.64
N THR A 8 7.79 17.13 -11.14
CA THR A 8 6.58 16.98 -11.95
C THR A 8 5.70 18.22 -11.78
N THR A 9 5.22 18.74 -12.89
CA THR A 9 4.18 19.78 -12.91
C THR A 9 2.84 19.09 -13.09
N ILE A 10 1.87 19.41 -12.24
CA ILE A 10 0.51 18.89 -12.30
C ILE A 10 -0.48 20.04 -12.25
N GLU A 11 -1.63 19.86 -12.90
CA GLU A 11 -2.73 20.80 -12.83
C GLU A 11 -3.55 20.54 -11.56
N LEU A 12 -3.84 21.60 -10.81
CA LEU A 12 -4.67 21.55 -9.60
C LEU A 12 -5.73 22.63 -9.66
N LYS A 13 -6.93 22.30 -9.19
CA LYS A 13 -7.96 23.32 -8.97
C LYS A 13 -7.47 24.35 -7.94
N PRO A 14 -7.80 25.65 -8.09
CA PRO A 14 -7.39 26.69 -7.14
C PRO A 14 -7.75 26.34 -5.68
N GLU A 15 -8.92 25.74 -5.46
CA GLU A 15 -9.41 25.36 -4.13
C GLU A 15 -8.57 24.25 -3.51
N HIS A 16 -8.08 23.30 -4.33
CA HIS A 16 -7.20 22.24 -3.86
C HIS A 16 -5.85 22.82 -3.44
N ARG A 17 -5.27 23.71 -4.26
CA ARG A 17 -4.00 24.38 -3.94
C ARG A 17 -4.11 25.17 -2.63
N ALA A 18 -5.22 25.89 -2.42
CA ALA A 18 -5.46 26.64 -1.20
C ALA A 18 -5.48 25.73 0.04
N ARG A 19 -6.24 24.63 0.00
CA ARG A 19 -6.31 23.65 1.10
C ARG A 19 -4.97 22.96 1.37
N LEU A 20 -4.22 22.63 0.32
CA LEU A 20 -2.90 22.02 0.44
C LEU A 20 -1.89 22.97 1.10
N LEU A 21 -1.92 24.26 0.75
CA LEU A 21 -1.10 25.28 1.40
C LEU A 21 -1.48 25.48 2.87
N GLU A 22 -2.77 25.51 3.18
CA GLU A 22 -3.26 25.60 4.56
C GLU A 22 -2.77 24.40 5.40
N LEU A 23 -2.86 23.19 4.85
CA LEU A 23 -2.40 21.98 5.52
C LEU A 23 -0.88 21.98 5.75
N ALA A 24 -0.10 22.39 4.74
CA ALA A 24 1.35 22.53 4.87
C ALA A 24 1.74 23.59 5.91
N ALA A 25 1.05 24.74 5.92
CA ALA A 25 1.29 25.80 6.89
C ALA A 25 1.01 25.34 8.33
N ARG A 26 -0.06 24.58 8.56
CA ARG A 26 -0.35 23.96 9.86
C ARG A 26 0.74 23.00 10.33
N ARG A 27 1.47 22.38 9.40
CA ARG A 27 2.60 21.47 9.67
C ARG A 27 3.96 22.20 9.76
N GLY A 28 4.01 23.52 9.56
CA GLY A 28 5.24 24.29 9.56
C GLY A 28 6.10 24.08 8.30
N GLU A 29 5.52 23.57 7.22
CA GLU A 29 6.22 23.29 5.97
C GLU A 29 6.18 24.49 5.02
N LYS A 30 7.26 24.70 4.25
CA LYS A 30 7.39 25.84 3.32
C LYS A 30 6.52 25.70 2.06
N GLY A 31 5.97 24.53 1.79
CA GLY A 31 5.14 24.24 0.61
C GLY A 31 4.44 22.90 0.76
N PHE A 32 3.56 22.56 -0.18
CA PHE A 32 2.69 21.38 -0.07
C PHE A 32 3.24 20.11 -0.74
N SER A 33 4.51 20.09 -1.15
CA SER A 33 5.08 18.95 -1.88
C SER A 33 5.12 17.66 -1.06
N SER A 34 5.46 17.74 0.23
CA SER A 34 5.41 16.64 1.21
C SER A 34 3.99 16.11 1.37
N VAL A 35 3.01 17.01 1.51
CA VAL A 35 1.59 16.65 1.58
C VAL A 35 1.12 15.90 0.33
N ILE A 36 1.56 16.34 -0.86
CA ILE A 36 1.25 15.64 -2.12
C ILE A 36 1.93 14.28 -2.17
N ALA A 37 3.20 14.17 -1.77
CA ALA A 37 3.91 12.90 -1.74
C ALA A 37 3.21 11.89 -0.83
N GLU A 38 2.85 12.28 0.40
CA GLU A 38 2.08 11.43 1.32
C GLU A 38 0.74 10.99 0.72
N ALA A 39 0.01 11.90 0.07
CA ALA A 39 -1.26 11.57 -0.54
C ALA A 39 -1.11 10.59 -1.71
N VAL A 40 -0.06 10.74 -2.53
CA VAL A 40 0.25 9.82 -3.61
C VAL A 40 0.64 8.45 -3.05
N ASP A 41 1.50 8.40 -2.04
CA ASP A 41 1.90 7.15 -1.38
C ASP A 41 0.68 6.43 -0.78
N ALA A 42 -0.18 7.16 -0.06
CA ALA A 42 -1.39 6.61 0.52
C ALA A 42 -2.37 6.12 -0.55
N TYR A 43 -2.52 6.86 -1.65
CA TYR A 43 -3.35 6.45 -2.78
C TYR A 43 -2.80 5.15 -3.38
N LEU A 44 -1.50 5.12 -3.74
CA LEU A 44 -0.87 3.95 -4.36
C LEU A 44 -0.87 2.72 -3.45
N ALA A 45 -0.63 2.89 -2.15
CA ALA A 45 -0.72 1.82 -1.15
C ALA A 45 -2.13 1.24 -1.01
N THR A 46 -3.17 2.04 -1.32
CA THR A 46 -4.58 1.61 -1.30
C THR A 46 -5.11 1.20 -2.68
N THR A 47 -4.32 1.35 -3.75
CA THR A 47 -4.68 0.92 -5.12
C THR A 47 -4.49 -0.62 -5.25
N PRO A 48 -4.92 -1.29 -6.34
CA PRO A 48 -5.47 -2.64 -6.34
C PRO A 48 -4.48 -3.77 -6.06
N GLU A 49 -3.26 -3.54 -5.59
CA GLU A 49 -2.42 -4.62 -5.07
C GLU A 49 -3.04 -5.24 -3.82
N GLY A 50 -3.55 -4.43 -2.88
CA GLY A 50 -4.30 -4.93 -1.73
C GLY A 50 -5.56 -5.70 -2.16
N ASP A 51 -6.28 -5.15 -3.15
CA ASP A 51 -7.50 -5.76 -3.70
C ASP A 51 -7.23 -6.99 -4.56
N ARG A 52 -6.12 -7.05 -5.29
CA ARG A 52 -5.67 -8.21 -6.07
C ARG A 52 -5.15 -9.30 -5.15
N VAL A 53 -4.39 -8.97 -4.11
CA VAL A 53 -3.94 -9.93 -3.08
C VAL A 53 -5.16 -10.49 -2.36
N ARG A 54 -6.11 -9.64 -1.96
CA ARG A 54 -7.36 -10.05 -1.34
C ARG A 54 -8.20 -10.93 -2.27
N LYS A 55 -8.41 -10.52 -3.52
CA LYS A 55 -9.13 -11.33 -4.54
C LYS A 55 -8.42 -12.65 -4.82
N ARG A 56 -7.08 -12.66 -4.90
CA ARG A 56 -6.28 -13.87 -5.08
C ARG A 56 -6.45 -14.81 -3.88
N ALA A 57 -6.31 -14.31 -2.65
CA ALA A 57 -6.55 -15.08 -1.43
C ALA A 57 -7.98 -15.64 -1.36
N LEU A 58 -8.99 -14.82 -1.68
CA LEU A 58 -10.39 -15.26 -1.73
C LEU A 58 -10.63 -16.30 -2.83
N SER A 59 -9.98 -16.17 -3.98
CA SER A 59 -10.07 -17.15 -5.07
C SER A 59 -9.44 -18.51 -4.74
N LEU A 60 -8.60 -18.59 -3.70
CA LEU A 60 -8.03 -19.83 -3.19
C LEU A 60 -8.96 -20.51 -2.18
N ARG A 61 -9.97 -19.80 -1.66
CA ARG A 61 -10.92 -20.33 -0.68
C ARG A 61 -11.74 -21.45 -1.31
N GLY A 62 -11.67 -22.64 -0.72
CA GLY A 62 -12.42 -23.82 -1.18
C GLY A 62 -11.77 -24.59 -2.34
N LYS A 63 -10.56 -24.24 -2.79
CA LYS A 63 -9.86 -24.96 -3.86
C LYS A 63 -9.07 -26.18 -3.39
N LEU A 64 -8.75 -26.29 -2.11
CA LEU A 64 -8.09 -27.46 -1.55
C LEU A 64 -9.13 -28.54 -1.23
N ARG A 65 -8.92 -29.75 -1.72
CA ARG A 65 -9.68 -30.91 -1.26
C ARG A 65 -9.33 -31.20 0.20
N PRO A 66 -10.22 -31.84 0.98
CA PRO A 66 -9.99 -32.11 2.40
C PRO A 66 -8.64 -32.77 2.71
N GLN A 67 -8.22 -33.73 1.87
CA GLN A 67 -6.95 -34.43 2.00
C GLN A 67 -5.73 -33.52 1.75
N GLU A 68 -5.85 -32.57 0.82
CA GLU A 68 -4.78 -31.61 0.49
C GLU A 68 -4.65 -30.55 1.59
N ALA A 69 -5.78 -30.11 2.15
CA ALA A 69 -5.81 -29.22 3.29
C ALA A 69 -5.13 -29.87 4.52
N GLU A 70 -5.40 -31.15 4.78
CA GLU A 70 -4.80 -31.86 5.91
C GLU A 70 -3.28 -32.05 5.74
N ARG A 71 -2.84 -32.42 4.54
CA ARG A 71 -1.40 -32.49 4.22
C ARG A 71 -0.69 -31.15 4.43
N LEU A 72 -1.32 -30.06 4.00
CA LEU A 72 -0.76 -28.71 4.18
C LEU A 72 -0.66 -28.35 5.68
N ARG A 73 -1.69 -28.67 6.48
CA ARG A 73 -1.66 -28.44 7.94
C ARG A 73 -0.52 -29.19 8.61
N HIS A 74 -0.36 -30.49 8.31
CA HIS A 74 0.75 -31.28 8.86
C HIS A 74 2.12 -30.76 8.46
N ALA A 75 2.30 -30.33 7.21
CA ALA A 75 3.56 -29.76 6.76
C ALA A 75 3.89 -28.44 7.48
N VAL A 76 2.90 -27.54 7.64
CA VAL A 76 3.07 -26.28 8.36
C VAL A 76 3.35 -26.50 9.84
N ALA A 77 2.64 -27.44 10.49
CA ALA A 77 2.88 -27.78 11.89
C ALA A 77 4.32 -28.26 12.12
N ARG A 78 4.79 -29.19 11.29
CA ARG A 78 6.18 -29.68 11.32
C ARG A 78 7.19 -28.56 11.15
N ILE A 79 6.99 -27.64 10.20
CA ILE A 79 7.90 -26.50 10.00
C ILE A 79 7.94 -25.60 11.25
N ARG A 80 6.77 -25.33 11.85
CA ARG A 80 6.64 -24.48 13.04
C ARG A 80 7.27 -25.09 14.30
N GLU A 81 7.33 -26.42 14.41
CA GLU A 81 8.04 -27.10 15.50
C GLU A 81 9.55 -26.80 15.51
N PHE A 82 10.14 -26.53 14.35
CA PHE A 82 11.56 -26.18 14.21
C PHE A 82 11.83 -24.67 14.16
N TRP A 83 10.78 -23.84 14.27
CA TRP A 83 10.93 -22.39 14.36
C TRP A 83 11.14 -22.00 15.82
N ARG A 84 12.39 -22.10 16.25
CA ARG A 84 12.90 -21.49 17.47
C ARG A 84 13.96 -20.46 17.09
#